data_AF-A0A7X3P2Q5-F1
#
_entry.id   AF-A0A7X3P2Q5-F1
#
_cell.length_a   1.000
_cell.length_b   1.000
_cell.length_c   1.000
_cell.angle_alpha   90.00
_cell.angle_beta   90.00
_cell.angle_gamma   90.00
#
_symmetry.space_group_name_H-M   'P 1'
#
loop_
_entity.id
_entity.type
_entity.pdbx_description
1 polymer ?
#
loop_
_entity_poly.entity_id
_entity_poly.type
_entity_poly.pdbx_seq_one_letter_code
_entity_poly.pdbx_strand_id
1 'polypeptide(L)'
;MAYSNFTLQTVREAFALEEIDTANLFAGSEPMAPSELLTAVLARNIPLATAIGTEKAKSEMIVADVLVELREQLEHRISLFSGIDFNVDDESGLMGVCDFIISLSPVQFGLEAPIIVLVEAKNNNLEVGLGQCVAEMVAAQRFNAEAENNIPCIYGATTSGTEWRFLKLEGQKLHIDMSVYQIEGCDRVLGILASMVAQKA
;
A
#
# COMPACT_ATOMS: atom_id res chain seq x y z
N MET A 1 -12.64 -3.14 -17.30
CA MET A 1 -11.58 -4.07 -16.82
C MET A 1 -11.55 -3.97 -15.29
N ALA A 2 -11.05 -4.95 -14.55
CA ALA A 2 -10.88 -4.81 -13.10
C ALA A 2 -9.40 -4.56 -12.76
N TYR A 3 -9.10 -4.04 -11.56
CA TYR A 3 -7.72 -3.82 -11.10
C TYR A 3 -6.84 -5.06 -11.29
N SER A 4 -7.35 -6.24 -10.96
CA SER A 4 -6.66 -7.54 -11.08
C SER A 4 -6.26 -7.92 -12.50
N ASN A 5 -6.77 -7.24 -13.53
CA ASN A 5 -6.45 -7.51 -14.93
C ASN A 5 -5.25 -6.68 -15.43
N PHE A 6 -4.77 -5.71 -14.64
CA PHE A 6 -3.61 -4.92 -15.01
C PHE A 6 -2.31 -5.67 -14.71
N THR A 7 -1.44 -5.74 -15.72
CA THR A 7 -0.02 -5.99 -15.52
C THR A 7 0.71 -4.65 -15.44
N LEU A 8 1.96 -4.65 -14.96
CA LEU A 8 2.76 -3.42 -14.91
C LEU A 8 2.91 -2.77 -16.29
N GLN A 9 3.04 -3.57 -17.35
CA GLN A 9 3.08 -3.05 -18.71
C GLN A 9 1.76 -2.39 -19.11
N THR A 10 0.63 -3.09 -18.92
CA THR A 10 -0.66 -2.59 -19.44
C THR A 10 -1.13 -1.35 -18.69
N VAL A 11 -0.88 -1.24 -17.38
CA VAL A 11 -1.24 -0.03 -16.61
C VAL A 11 -0.40 1.18 -17.02
N ARG A 12 0.89 0.98 -17.30
CA ARG A 12 1.78 2.05 -17.77
C ARG A 12 1.35 2.57 -19.13
N GLU A 13 1.06 1.67 -20.06
CA GLU A 13 0.58 2.03 -21.40
C GLU A 13 -0.79 2.73 -21.34
N ALA A 14 -1.73 2.20 -20.54
CA ALA A 14 -3.08 2.75 -20.42
C ALA A 14 -3.11 4.17 -19.82
N PHE A 15 -2.22 4.46 -18.86
CA PHE A 15 -2.20 5.73 -18.14
C PHE A 15 -0.97 6.58 -18.40
N ALA A 16 -0.22 6.27 -19.45
CA ALA A 16 0.98 7.00 -19.90
C ALA A 16 2.01 7.23 -18.77
N LEU A 17 2.23 6.21 -17.92
CA LEU A 17 3.13 6.31 -16.77
C LEU A 17 4.60 6.13 -17.19
N GLU A 18 5.45 7.03 -16.70
CA GLU A 18 6.90 6.95 -16.81
C GLU A 18 7.45 6.15 -15.61
N GLU A 19 7.91 4.92 -15.85
CA GLU A 19 8.53 4.09 -14.81
C GLU A 19 9.97 4.51 -14.55
N ILE A 20 10.31 4.70 -13.28
CA ILE A 20 11.62 5.12 -12.81
C ILE A 20 12.07 4.16 -11.69
N ASP A 21 12.95 3.23 -12.05
CA ASP A 21 13.60 2.36 -11.08
C ASP A 21 14.49 3.18 -10.15
N THR A 22 14.18 3.16 -8.85
CA THR A 22 14.90 3.95 -7.86
C THR A 22 15.50 3.04 -6.79
N ALA A 23 16.82 2.99 -6.71
CA ALA A 23 17.50 2.22 -5.68
C ALA A 23 17.35 2.91 -4.31
N ASN A 24 16.82 2.17 -3.32
CA ASN A 24 16.59 2.67 -1.96
C ASN A 24 15.76 3.96 -1.96
N LEU A 25 14.65 3.97 -2.70
CA LEU A 25 13.75 5.12 -2.82
C LEU A 25 13.41 5.74 -1.45
N PHE A 26 13.22 4.88 -0.45
CA PHE A 26 12.83 5.30 0.90
C PHE A 26 13.98 5.34 1.91
N ALA A 27 15.25 5.43 1.46
CA ALA A 27 16.45 5.41 2.30
C ALA A 27 16.40 6.44 3.46
N GLY A 28 15.87 7.64 3.19
CA GLY A 28 15.79 8.74 4.15
C GLY A 28 14.68 8.60 5.20
N SER A 29 13.86 7.56 5.15
CA SER A 29 12.79 7.35 6.13
C SER A 29 13.39 6.99 7.49
N GLU A 30 12.99 7.69 8.55
CA GLU A 30 13.39 7.33 9.90
C GLU A 30 12.65 6.05 10.35
N PRO A 31 13.34 5.06 10.93
CA PRO A 31 12.68 3.87 11.48
C PRO A 31 11.67 4.24 12.56
N MET A 32 10.57 3.49 12.62
CA MET A 32 9.51 3.65 13.62
C MET A 32 9.39 2.35 14.39
N ALA A 33 9.80 2.33 15.65
CA ALA A 33 9.82 1.10 16.44
C ALA A 33 8.40 0.50 16.59
N PRO A 34 8.21 -0.82 16.36
CA PRO A 34 6.93 -1.47 16.63
C PRO A 34 6.66 -1.51 18.14
N SER A 35 5.38 -1.45 18.54
CA SER A 35 5.01 -1.70 19.93
C SER A 35 5.37 -3.12 20.37
N GLU A 36 5.44 -3.32 21.69
CA GLU A 36 5.59 -4.67 22.27
C GLU A 36 4.43 -5.59 21.86
N LEU A 37 3.22 -5.03 21.70
CA LEU A 37 2.04 -5.76 21.26
C LEU A 37 2.24 -6.27 19.83
N LEU A 38 2.57 -5.40 18.87
CA LEU A 38 2.81 -5.82 17.50
C LEU A 38 3.94 -6.83 17.42
N THR A 39 5.04 -6.60 18.14
CA THR A 39 6.18 -7.52 18.19
C THR A 39 5.76 -8.92 18.63
N ALA A 40 4.98 -9.02 19.72
CA ALA A 40 4.48 -10.30 20.21
C ALA A 40 3.49 -10.96 19.25
N VAL A 41 2.62 -10.17 18.62
CA VAL A 41 1.64 -10.66 17.63
C VAL A 41 2.35 -11.22 16.40
N LEU A 42 3.29 -10.48 15.82
CA LEU A 42 4.05 -10.92 14.64
C LEU A 42 4.87 -12.17 14.92
N ALA A 43 5.53 -12.25 16.08
CA ALA A 43 6.29 -13.45 16.48
C ALA A 43 5.41 -14.71 16.53
N ARG A 44 4.14 -14.58 16.92
CA ARG A 44 3.16 -15.67 16.92
C ARG A 44 2.60 -15.94 15.52
N ASN A 45 2.24 -14.89 14.80
CA ASN A 45 1.43 -14.97 13.60
C ASN A 45 2.25 -15.31 12.34
N ILE A 46 3.48 -14.78 12.19
CA ILE A 46 4.30 -14.99 11.00
C ILE A 46 4.51 -16.49 10.71
N PRO A 47 4.96 -17.33 11.67
CA PRO A 47 5.13 -18.77 11.40
C PRO A 47 3.84 -19.46 10.97
N LEU A 48 2.70 -19.07 11.57
CA LEU A 48 1.39 -19.65 11.26
C LEU A 48 0.91 -19.24 9.87
N ALA A 49 0.97 -17.96 9.54
CA ALA A 49 0.57 -17.43 8.25
C ALA A 49 1.42 -18.01 7.12
N THR A 50 2.73 -18.13 7.33
CA THR A 50 3.65 -18.79 6.39
C THR A 50 3.32 -20.27 6.22
N ALA A 51 2.99 -21.00 7.30
CA ALA A 51 2.60 -22.41 7.22
C ALA A 51 1.26 -22.62 6.48
N ILE A 52 0.30 -21.70 6.63
CA ILE A 52 -0.98 -21.73 5.89
C ILE A 52 -0.74 -21.40 4.41
N GLY A 53 0.11 -20.41 4.12
CA GLY A 53 0.60 -20.11 2.78
C GLY A 53 -0.44 -19.52 1.82
N THR A 54 -1.53 -18.94 2.32
CA THR A 54 -2.53 -18.23 1.50
C THR A 54 -2.37 -16.72 1.60
N GLU A 55 -2.78 -16.01 0.56
CA GLU A 55 -2.82 -14.53 0.54
C GLU A 55 -3.64 -14.01 1.72
N LYS A 56 -4.83 -14.57 1.92
CA LYS A 56 -5.73 -14.22 3.02
C LYS A 56 -5.07 -14.36 4.40
N ALA A 57 -4.35 -15.45 4.66
CA ALA A 57 -3.67 -15.64 5.94
C ALA A 57 -2.57 -14.60 6.16
N LYS A 58 -1.78 -14.29 5.12
CA LYS A 58 -0.74 -13.26 5.18
C LYS A 58 -1.32 -11.85 5.38
N SER A 59 -2.41 -11.54 4.66
CA SER A 59 -3.12 -10.26 4.80
C SER A 59 -3.68 -10.09 6.20
N GLU A 60 -4.40 -11.08 6.72
CA GLU A 60 -5.12 -10.97 8.00
C GLU A 60 -4.21 -11.09 9.23
N MET A 61 -3.10 -11.83 9.14
CA MET A 61 -2.25 -12.14 10.30
C MET A 61 -0.92 -11.39 10.33
N ILE A 62 -0.57 -10.66 9.25
CA ILE A 62 0.68 -9.89 9.19
C ILE A 62 0.40 -8.48 8.70
N VAL A 63 -0.11 -8.32 7.47
CA VAL A 63 -0.28 -7.01 6.82
C VAL A 63 -1.24 -6.14 7.63
N ALA A 64 -2.41 -6.68 7.98
CA ALA A 64 -3.41 -5.97 8.77
C ALA A 64 -2.86 -5.52 10.14
N ASP A 65 -2.11 -6.37 10.84
CA ASP A 65 -1.53 -6.04 12.15
C ASP A 65 -0.53 -4.86 12.04
N VAL A 66 0.31 -4.83 10.99
CA VAL A 66 1.25 -3.73 10.73
C VAL A 66 0.50 -2.43 10.42
N LEU A 67 -0.54 -2.47 9.58
CA LEU A 67 -1.30 -1.28 9.21
C LEU A 67 -2.17 -0.75 10.36
N VAL A 68 -2.69 -1.64 11.22
CA VAL A 68 -3.36 -1.25 12.46
C VAL A 68 -2.38 -0.54 13.39
N GLU A 69 -1.19 -1.10 13.61
CA GLU A 69 -0.15 -0.45 14.42
C GLU A 69 0.20 0.94 13.89
N LEU A 70 0.38 1.10 12.56
CA LEU A 70 0.62 2.40 11.95
C LEU A 70 -0.47 3.42 12.31
N ARG A 71 -1.75 3.01 12.22
CA ARG A 71 -2.88 3.88 12.58
C ARG A 71 -2.87 4.24 14.06
N GLU A 72 -2.56 3.29 14.94
CA GLU A 72 -2.45 3.53 16.39
C GLU A 72 -1.32 4.52 16.71
N GLN A 73 -0.12 4.30 16.14
CA GLN A 73 1.04 5.18 16.36
C GLN A 73 0.87 6.58 15.76
N LEU A 74 0.01 6.73 14.75
CA LEU A 74 -0.37 8.03 14.20
C LEU A 74 -1.57 8.66 14.90
N GLU A 75 -1.93 8.16 16.09
CA GLU A 75 -2.99 8.70 16.97
C GLU A 75 -4.36 8.74 16.28
N HIS A 76 -4.67 7.72 15.47
CA HIS A 76 -5.91 7.59 14.72
C HIS A 76 -6.21 8.77 13.77
N ARG A 77 -5.19 9.52 13.35
CA ARG A 77 -5.33 10.63 12.38
C ARG A 77 -5.47 10.16 10.93
N ILE A 78 -5.36 8.86 10.71
CA ILE A 78 -5.63 8.19 9.44
C ILE A 78 -6.73 7.15 9.62
N SER A 79 -7.39 6.81 8.51
CA SER A 79 -8.32 5.69 8.42
C SER A 79 -7.69 4.56 7.63
N LEU A 80 -8.07 3.32 8.00
CA LEU A 80 -7.59 2.10 7.35
C LEU A 80 -8.80 1.28 6.89
N PHE A 81 -8.88 0.97 5.61
CA PHE A 81 -9.91 0.10 5.05
C PHE A 81 -9.26 -1.17 4.54
N SER A 82 -9.96 -2.30 4.65
CA SER A 82 -9.48 -3.60 4.17
C SER A 82 -10.58 -4.33 3.40
N GLY A 83 -10.24 -4.82 2.20
CA GLY A 83 -11.14 -5.60 1.35
C GLY A 83 -12.41 -4.86 0.95
N ILE A 84 -12.31 -3.57 0.61
CA ILE A 84 -13.47 -2.74 0.21
C ILE A 84 -13.52 -2.54 -1.30
N ASP A 85 -14.75 -2.40 -1.83
CA ASP A 85 -14.96 -1.97 -3.21
C ASP A 85 -14.44 -0.54 -3.41
N PHE A 86 -13.65 -0.34 -4.46
CA PHE A 86 -13.10 0.95 -4.84
C PHE A 86 -13.28 1.17 -6.33
N ASN A 87 -14.47 1.60 -6.74
CA ASN A 87 -14.86 1.75 -8.14
C ASN A 87 -14.83 3.23 -8.53
N VAL A 88 -13.76 3.66 -9.20
CA VAL A 88 -13.51 5.07 -9.51
C VAL A 88 -13.82 5.40 -10.97
N ASP A 89 -13.42 4.53 -11.90
CA ASP A 89 -13.67 4.73 -13.33
C ASP A 89 -13.76 3.38 -14.05
N ASP A 90 -14.99 2.91 -14.27
CA ASP A 90 -15.29 1.64 -14.95
C ASP A 90 -14.80 1.63 -16.41
N GLU A 91 -14.94 2.76 -17.12
CA GLU A 91 -14.54 2.86 -18.54
C GLU A 91 -13.03 2.64 -18.69
N SER A 92 -12.24 3.18 -17.77
CA SER A 92 -10.79 2.97 -17.70
C SER A 92 -10.38 1.67 -17.00
N GLY A 93 -11.34 0.91 -16.46
CA GLY A 93 -11.12 -0.31 -15.71
C GLY A 93 -10.55 -0.13 -14.30
N LEU A 94 -10.65 1.07 -13.75
CA LEU A 94 -10.27 1.43 -12.38
C LEU A 94 -11.42 1.08 -11.43
N MET A 95 -11.66 -0.22 -11.29
CA MET A 95 -12.70 -0.79 -10.46
C MET A 95 -12.30 -2.15 -9.90
N GLY A 96 -12.85 -2.52 -8.76
CA GLY A 96 -12.58 -3.78 -8.07
C GLY A 96 -12.45 -3.59 -6.56
N VAL A 97 -11.95 -4.63 -5.90
CA VAL A 97 -11.69 -4.65 -4.47
C VAL A 97 -10.22 -4.35 -4.24
N CYS A 98 -9.92 -3.41 -3.35
CA CYS A 98 -8.55 -3.19 -2.86
C CYS A 98 -8.33 -3.94 -1.55
N ASP A 99 -7.17 -4.55 -1.41
CA ASP A 99 -6.80 -5.28 -0.19
C ASP A 99 -6.72 -4.34 1.02
N PHE A 100 -6.00 -3.23 0.89
CA PHE A 100 -5.94 -2.20 1.92
C PHE A 100 -5.81 -0.78 1.34
N ILE A 101 -6.51 0.16 1.97
CA ILE A 101 -6.47 1.59 1.64
C ILE A 101 -6.24 2.39 2.92
N ILE A 102 -5.31 3.35 2.88
CA ILE A 102 -5.13 4.36 3.92
C ILE A 102 -5.53 5.73 3.37
N SER A 103 -6.36 6.44 4.13
CA SER A 103 -6.70 7.84 3.87
C SER A 103 -6.18 8.75 4.99
N LEU A 104 -5.85 9.99 4.63
CA LEU A 104 -5.52 11.05 5.59
C LEU A 104 -6.73 11.63 6.34
N SER A 105 -7.95 11.17 6.02
CA SER A 105 -9.11 11.43 6.87
C SER A 105 -9.12 10.47 8.07
N PRO A 106 -9.43 10.95 9.30
CA PRO A 106 -9.62 10.08 10.45
C PRO A 106 -10.98 9.32 10.43
N VAL A 107 -11.84 9.57 9.43
CA VAL A 107 -13.17 8.95 9.33
C VAL A 107 -13.06 7.49 8.91
N GLN A 108 -13.53 6.57 9.77
CA GLN A 108 -13.39 5.12 9.55
C GLN A 108 -14.64 4.44 8.96
N PHE A 109 -15.81 5.09 9.04
CA PHE A 109 -17.08 4.53 8.56
C PHE A 109 -17.38 4.85 7.08
N GLY A 110 -16.58 5.72 6.46
CA GLY A 110 -16.67 6.07 5.05
C GLY A 110 -15.30 6.43 4.52
N LEU A 111 -14.97 5.93 3.33
CA LEU A 111 -13.71 6.26 2.67
C LEU A 111 -13.78 7.70 2.16
N GLU A 112 -12.89 8.55 2.69
CA GLU A 112 -12.81 9.97 2.32
C GLU A 112 -11.47 10.31 1.70
N ALA A 113 -11.44 11.34 0.85
CA ALA A 113 -10.21 11.88 0.31
C ALA A 113 -9.44 12.67 1.39
N PRO A 114 -8.10 12.71 1.34
CA PRO A 114 -7.27 12.09 0.31
C PRO A 114 -6.81 10.68 0.70
N ILE A 115 -7.02 9.73 -0.20
CA ILE A 115 -6.38 8.41 -0.16
C ILE A 115 -4.89 8.60 -0.43
N ILE A 116 -4.03 7.99 0.39
CA ILE A 116 -2.59 8.24 0.34
C ILE A 116 -1.75 6.99 0.13
N VAL A 117 -2.15 5.83 0.68
CA VAL A 117 -1.40 4.57 0.55
C VAL A 117 -2.34 3.45 0.14
N LEU A 118 -1.92 2.65 -0.84
CA LEU A 118 -2.56 1.41 -1.27
C LEU A 118 -1.62 0.25 -0.96
N VAL A 119 -2.12 -0.84 -0.37
CA VAL A 119 -1.30 -2.03 -0.11
C VAL A 119 -1.98 -3.24 -0.72
N GLU A 120 -1.30 -3.88 -1.66
CA GLU A 120 -1.76 -5.06 -2.38
C GLU A 120 -0.98 -6.29 -1.90
N ALA A 121 -1.69 -7.25 -1.31
CA ALA A 121 -1.07 -8.47 -0.80
C ALA A 121 -1.10 -9.56 -1.88
N LYS A 122 0.05 -10.20 -2.11
CA LYS A 122 0.21 -11.32 -3.04
C LYS A 122 0.92 -12.47 -2.35
N ASN A 123 0.76 -13.68 -2.86
CA ASN A 123 1.26 -14.83 -2.12
C ASN A 123 2.80 -14.85 -2.06
N ASN A 124 3.46 -15.11 -3.19
CA ASN A 124 4.91 -15.33 -3.24
C ASN A 124 5.62 -14.51 -4.33
N ASN A 125 4.89 -13.70 -5.09
CA ASN A 125 5.49 -12.89 -6.15
C ASN A 125 4.96 -11.46 -6.08
N LEU A 126 5.81 -10.57 -5.55
CA LEU A 126 5.53 -9.15 -5.43
C LEU A 126 5.30 -8.48 -6.80
N GLU A 127 5.92 -9.00 -7.87
CA GLU A 127 5.84 -8.44 -9.22
C GLU A 127 4.46 -8.60 -9.84
N VAL A 128 3.77 -9.70 -9.50
CA VAL A 128 2.41 -9.97 -9.98
C VAL A 128 1.43 -8.92 -9.45
N GLY A 129 1.70 -8.36 -8.26
CA GLY A 129 0.85 -7.33 -7.65
C GLY A 129 1.11 -5.91 -8.16
N LEU A 130 2.21 -5.66 -8.88
CA LEU A 130 2.61 -4.29 -9.23
C LEU A 130 1.59 -3.63 -10.15
N GLY A 131 1.13 -4.33 -11.19
CA GLY A 131 0.15 -3.78 -12.15
C GLY A 131 -1.15 -3.36 -11.46
N GLN A 132 -1.66 -4.22 -10.59
CA GLN A 132 -2.87 -3.96 -9.81
C GLN A 132 -2.67 -2.79 -8.85
N CYS A 133 -1.62 -2.83 -8.01
CA CYS A 133 -1.33 -1.77 -7.05
C CYS A 133 -1.17 -0.40 -7.73
N VAL A 134 -0.49 -0.34 -8.87
CA VAL A 134 -0.33 0.90 -9.64
C VAL A 134 -1.67 1.40 -10.19
N ALA A 135 -2.54 0.50 -10.66
CA ALA A 135 -3.87 0.90 -11.13
C ALA A 135 -4.72 1.49 -9.99
N GLU A 136 -4.64 0.90 -8.80
CA GLU A 136 -5.29 1.44 -7.59
C GLU A 136 -4.72 2.79 -7.17
N MET A 137 -3.40 3.00 -7.31
CA MET A 137 -2.77 4.30 -7.07
C MET A 137 -3.27 5.38 -8.04
N VAL A 138 -3.43 5.05 -9.33
CA VAL A 138 -4.02 5.96 -10.33
C VAL A 138 -5.49 6.25 -10.00
N ALA A 139 -6.25 5.24 -9.56
CA ALA A 139 -7.62 5.42 -9.11
C ALA A 139 -7.70 6.35 -7.90
N ALA A 140 -6.79 6.21 -6.93
CA ALA A 140 -6.68 7.11 -5.78
C ALA A 140 -6.35 8.56 -6.19
N GLN A 141 -5.47 8.78 -7.18
CA GLN A 141 -5.24 10.13 -7.73
C GLN A 141 -6.54 10.73 -8.28
N ARG A 142 -7.31 9.97 -9.06
CA ARG A 142 -8.59 10.44 -9.64
C ARG A 142 -9.64 10.72 -8.57
N PHE A 143 -9.80 9.80 -7.61
CA PHE A 143 -10.72 9.95 -6.48
C PHE A 143 -10.40 11.22 -5.65
N ASN A 144 -9.13 11.46 -5.36
CA ASN A 144 -8.70 12.66 -4.65
C ASN A 144 -8.94 13.94 -5.46
N ALA A 145 -8.72 13.89 -6.78
CA ALA A 145 -8.94 15.02 -7.67
C ALA A 145 -10.43 15.39 -7.79
N GLU A 146 -11.30 14.40 -7.91
CA GLU A 146 -12.76 14.59 -7.96
C GLU A 146 -13.30 15.22 -6.67
N ALA A 147 -12.70 14.88 -5.52
CA ALA A 147 -13.00 15.49 -4.23
C ALA A 147 -12.31 16.86 -4.01
N GLU A 148 -11.65 17.43 -5.02
CA GLU A 148 -10.87 18.67 -4.94
C GLU A 148 -9.78 18.68 -3.83
N ASN A 149 -9.28 17.49 -3.46
CA ASN A 149 -8.34 17.30 -2.36
C ASN A 149 -7.04 16.61 -2.82
N ASN A 150 -6.40 17.21 -3.83
CA ASN A 150 -5.19 16.67 -4.42
C ASN A 150 -4.00 16.72 -3.45
N ILE A 151 -3.25 15.62 -3.39
CA ILE A 151 -1.96 15.51 -2.69
C ILE A 151 -0.85 15.22 -3.72
N PRO A 152 0.40 15.62 -3.47
CA PRO A 152 1.44 15.58 -4.49
C PRO A 152 1.84 14.15 -4.89
N CYS A 153 1.81 13.21 -3.94
CA CYS A 153 2.19 11.83 -4.18
C CYS A 153 1.12 10.86 -3.67
N ILE A 154 0.87 9.80 -4.42
CA ILE A 154 0.22 8.58 -3.94
C ILE A 154 1.28 7.51 -3.75
N TYR A 155 1.18 6.75 -2.67
CA TYR A 155 2.13 5.68 -2.38
C TYR A 155 1.47 4.32 -2.48
N GLY A 156 2.27 3.31 -2.79
CA GLY A 156 1.83 1.94 -2.94
C GLY A 156 2.79 0.99 -2.26
N ALA A 157 2.30 -0.19 -1.91
CA ALA A 157 3.13 -1.32 -1.54
C ALA A 157 2.57 -2.62 -2.11
N THR A 158 3.45 -3.46 -2.64
CA THR A 158 3.12 -4.88 -2.85
C THR A 158 3.81 -5.70 -1.77
N THR A 159 3.11 -6.67 -1.20
CA THR A 159 3.64 -7.45 -0.08
C THR A 159 3.25 -8.92 -0.10
N SER A 160 4.14 -9.78 0.39
CA SER A 160 3.85 -11.19 0.71
C SER A 160 3.51 -11.41 2.19
N GLY A 161 3.27 -10.33 2.94
CA GLY A 161 3.27 -10.29 4.39
C GLY A 161 4.69 -10.20 4.94
N THR A 162 5.59 -11.11 4.52
CA THR A 162 6.98 -11.14 4.99
C THR A 162 7.93 -10.23 4.21
N GLU A 163 7.62 -9.96 2.95
CA GLU A 163 8.42 -9.09 2.09
C GLU A 163 7.57 -7.93 1.59
N TRP A 164 8.17 -6.75 1.49
CA TRP A 164 7.51 -5.51 1.10
C TRP A 164 8.32 -4.79 0.03
N ARG A 165 7.66 -4.41 -1.07
CA ARG A 165 8.19 -3.49 -2.07
C ARG A 165 7.30 -2.26 -2.12
N PHE A 166 7.92 -1.09 -2.16
CA PHE A 166 7.21 0.18 -2.09
C PHE A 166 7.28 0.95 -3.40
N LEU A 167 6.26 1.78 -3.64
CA LEU A 167 6.07 2.57 -4.85
C LEU A 167 5.69 4.00 -4.48
N LYS A 168 5.98 4.93 -5.38
CA LYS A 168 5.57 6.34 -5.30
C LYS A 168 5.11 6.80 -6.68
N LEU A 169 3.93 7.41 -6.74
CA LEU A 169 3.35 7.99 -7.95
C LEU A 169 3.20 9.50 -7.78
N GLU A 170 3.95 10.26 -8.57
CA GLU A 170 3.92 11.73 -8.61
C GLU A 170 3.52 12.20 -10.01
N GLY A 171 2.27 12.66 -10.16
CA GLY A 171 1.69 12.86 -11.49
C GLY A 171 1.71 11.55 -12.29
N GLN A 172 2.44 11.53 -13.40
CA GLN A 172 2.61 10.34 -14.25
C GLN A 172 3.94 9.60 -13.99
N LYS A 173 4.76 10.05 -13.03
CA LYS A 173 6.03 9.42 -12.70
C LYS A 173 5.81 8.33 -11.66
N LEU A 174 6.02 7.09 -12.09
CA LEU A 174 5.93 5.91 -11.24
C LEU A 174 7.33 5.50 -10.80
N HIS A 175 7.66 5.75 -9.54
CA HIS A 175 8.88 5.26 -8.92
C HIS A 175 8.63 3.89 -8.28
N ILE A 176 9.46 2.91 -8.62
CA ILE A 176 9.45 1.59 -8.01
C ILE A 176 10.75 1.44 -7.22
N ASP A 177 10.64 1.14 -5.92
CA ASP A 177 11.83 0.82 -5.12
C ASP A 177 12.40 -0.53 -5.55
N MET A 178 13.68 -0.54 -5.91
CA MET A 178 14.39 -1.77 -6.27
C MET A 178 14.76 -2.60 -5.03
N SER A 179 14.65 -2.01 -3.84
CA SER A 179 14.87 -2.69 -2.57
C SER A 179 13.61 -3.41 -2.09
N VAL A 180 13.81 -4.60 -1.49
CA VAL A 180 12.76 -5.37 -0.82
C VAL A 180 13.04 -5.36 0.68
N TYR A 181 12.02 -5.02 1.47
CA TYR A 181 12.11 -4.89 2.92
C TYR A 181 11.47 -6.10 3.59
N GLN A 182 12.18 -6.69 4.54
CA GLN A 182 11.75 -7.89 5.25
C GLN A 182 10.99 -7.49 6.52
N ILE A 183 9.94 -8.26 6.87
CA ILE A 183 9.10 -7.97 8.04
C ILE A 183 9.85 -8.13 9.36
N GLU A 184 10.95 -8.89 9.38
CA GLU A 184 11.86 -8.95 10.53
C GLU A 184 12.44 -7.56 10.86
N GLY A 185 12.59 -6.69 9.86
CA GLY A 185 12.88 -5.25 10.00
C GLY A 185 11.60 -4.42 10.04
N CYS A 186 10.63 -4.82 10.87
CA CYS A 186 9.31 -4.18 10.95
C CYS A 186 9.39 -2.67 11.25
N ASP A 187 10.38 -2.25 12.03
CA ASP A 187 10.66 -0.85 12.32
C ASP A 187 10.93 -0.03 11.05
N ARG A 188 11.62 -0.63 10.08
CA ARG A 188 11.87 -0.02 8.79
C ARG A 188 10.59 0.06 7.95
N VAL A 189 9.80 -1.01 7.91
CA VAL A 189 8.51 -1.05 7.19
C VAL A 189 7.56 0.02 7.73
N LEU A 190 7.40 0.10 9.05
CA LEU A 190 6.60 1.13 9.71
C LEU A 190 7.14 2.54 9.45
N GLY A 191 8.46 2.73 9.51
CA GLY A 191 9.09 4.02 9.23
C GLY A 191 8.82 4.52 7.81
N ILE A 192 8.88 3.62 6.82
CA ILE A 192 8.55 3.93 5.43
C ILE A 192 7.07 4.30 5.31
N LEU A 193 6.15 3.47 5.81
CA LEU A 193 4.72 3.74 5.77
C LEU A 193 4.35 5.08 6.46
N ALA A 194 4.96 5.37 7.61
CA ALA A 194 4.76 6.64 8.30
C ALA A 194 5.29 7.84 7.51
N SER A 195 6.44 7.70 6.85
CA SER A 195 7.00 8.74 5.98
C SER A 195 6.12 9.01 4.75
N MET A 196 5.50 7.96 4.19
CA MET A 196 4.52 8.06 3.11
C MET A 196 3.30 8.85 3.56
N VAL A 197 2.70 8.47 4.70
CA VAL A 197 1.56 9.19 5.28
C VAL A 197 1.89 10.66 5.56
N ALA A 198 3.13 10.95 5.98
CA ALA A 198 3.60 12.30 6.22
C ALA A 198 3.95 13.10 4.94
N GLN A 199 3.87 12.50 3.73
CA GLN A 199 4.32 13.10 2.46
C GLN A 199 5.79 13.56 2.50
N LYS A 200 6.65 12.81 3.20
CA LYS A 200 8.10 13.08 3.34
C LYS A 200 8.98 12.01 2.67
N ALA A 201 8.35 11.09 1.97
CA ALA A 201 8.94 9.94 1.33
C ALA A 201 9.27 10.19 -0.15
#